data_AF-A0A9P5VZN0-F1
#
_entry.id   AF-A0A9P5VZN0-F1
#
_cell.length_a   1.000
_cell.length_b   1.000
_cell.length_c   1.000
_cell.angle_alpha   90.00
_cell.angle_beta   90.00
_cell.angle_gamma   90.00
#
_symmetry.space_group_name_H-M   'P 1'
#
loop_
_entity.id
_entity.type
_entity.pdbx_description
1 polymer ?
#
loop_
_entity_poly.entity_id
_entity_poly.type
_entity_poly.pdbx_seq_one_letter_code
_entity_poly.pdbx_strand_id
1 'polypeptide(L)'
;MSQAPSQAFRAEYSSAAISIPTCYDRKTRQHVVRWKDIQRNFGDAIRIMNGESSVLFLMDEDLEDLLPLRIAHHPGVVIRVFDLSHNSGAYLDQSNGSSSNSDDRPISGNVDSLRITEIDTHGQSLVIRSQGLQQAQVSPPSSDQRCITYPHEPPAPTQGPREEGSHQFSGGNVFRGRESTLQNERLHPLQLQIDKALHEVDQSSQKIQQLQQQVDIVLQRLEQSGQRMDQSLREHQQQFNDILHQLQQLDQQVDQLSLQQQQTDQQQQQLIDNILQKIQEAYQSGYEMMQHIQKTTYENGQDTSLQEMLQQQRHEFDRILIFKSRAQAMLARCFQEFPAPRLFFVLPKATGLIDQDGKWCSFQFRLYYLCECGSHTMGDDSKAMHEIHLAQHPGYDLRNHGAFFDKFGPYLLMMMYMVKYGAMSAGRFVPPLSDLKIDVDQEQLHFHKKDIGRLVDDMTTYLEGIIRVNN
;
A
#
# COMPACT_ATOMS: atom_id res chain seq x y z
N MET A 1 8.09 -10.22 43.98
CA MET A 1 8.19 -9.70 42.60
C MET A 1 6.91 -8.95 42.30
N SER A 2 6.96 -7.64 42.02
CA SER A 2 5.76 -6.89 41.64
C SER A 2 5.25 -7.43 40.31
N GLN A 3 3.96 -7.75 40.20
CA GLN A 3 3.36 -8.09 38.92
C GLN A 3 3.52 -6.91 37.96
N ALA A 4 3.90 -7.20 36.72
CA ALA A 4 3.97 -6.17 35.68
C ALA A 4 2.55 -5.62 35.42
N PRO A 5 2.39 -4.31 35.24
CA PRO A 5 1.08 -3.74 34.94
C PRO A 5 0.51 -4.32 33.63
N SER A 6 -0.79 -4.51 33.59
CA SER A 6 -1.53 -5.03 32.43
C SER A 6 -2.73 -4.14 32.08
N GLN A 7 -3.13 -4.17 30.81
CA GLN A 7 -4.33 -3.50 30.29
C GLN A 7 -5.39 -4.55 29.95
N ALA A 8 -6.62 -4.35 30.40
CA ALA A 8 -7.74 -5.21 30.02
C ALA A 8 -8.36 -4.76 28.69
N PHE A 9 -8.62 -5.72 27.82
CA PHE A 9 -9.29 -5.55 26.53
C PHE A 9 -10.44 -6.54 26.40
N ARG A 10 -11.45 -6.21 25.60
CA ARG A 10 -12.59 -7.09 25.34
C ARG A 10 -13.12 -6.89 23.93
N ALA A 11 -13.39 -7.96 23.20
CA ALA A 11 -14.03 -7.86 21.90
C ALA A 11 -15.47 -7.32 22.04
N GLU A 12 -15.99 -6.61 21.04
CA GLU A 12 -17.33 -5.98 21.09
C GLU A 12 -18.43 -6.95 21.53
N TYR A 13 -18.39 -8.18 21.05
CA TYR A 13 -19.41 -9.21 21.30
C TYR A 13 -19.00 -10.23 22.38
N SER A 14 -17.82 -10.09 22.98
CA SER A 14 -17.37 -10.98 24.05
C SER A 14 -17.65 -10.38 25.42
N SER A 15 -18.11 -11.19 26.37
CA SER A 15 -18.21 -10.79 27.78
C SER A 15 -16.86 -10.91 28.51
N ALA A 16 -15.94 -11.73 28.00
CA ALA A 16 -14.65 -12.02 28.63
C ALA A 16 -13.60 -10.96 28.29
N ALA A 17 -12.95 -10.41 29.32
CA ALA A 17 -11.83 -9.50 29.15
C ALA A 17 -10.49 -10.27 29.15
N ILE A 18 -9.59 -9.91 28.25
CA ILE A 18 -8.23 -10.42 28.14
C ILE A 18 -7.27 -9.35 28.65
N SER A 19 -6.39 -9.71 29.59
CA SER A 19 -5.36 -8.81 30.10
C SER A 19 -4.06 -8.95 29.31
N ILE A 20 -3.64 -7.88 28.64
CA ILE A 20 -2.38 -7.82 27.89
C ILE A 20 -1.33 -7.08 28.74
N PRO A 21 -0.13 -7.65 28.97
CA PRO A 21 0.95 -6.96 29.69
C PRO A 21 1.35 -5.66 29.02
N THR A 22 1.63 -4.62 29.81
CA THR A 22 2.16 -3.36 29.28
C THR A 22 3.69 -3.35 29.32
N CYS A 23 4.30 -2.57 28.43
CA CYS A 23 5.74 -2.31 28.46
C CYS A 23 5.99 -0.82 28.72
N TYR A 24 7.06 -0.49 29.46
CA TYR A 24 7.47 0.90 29.65
C TYR A 24 8.14 1.42 28.38
N ASP A 25 7.56 2.43 27.73
CA ASP A 25 8.12 3.07 26.55
C ASP A 25 9.04 4.21 26.98
N ARG A 26 10.32 4.12 26.60
CA ARG A 26 11.34 5.11 26.95
C ARG A 26 11.12 6.45 26.25
N LYS A 27 10.52 6.46 25.04
CA LYS A 27 10.28 7.69 24.28
C LYS A 27 9.20 8.54 24.95
N THR A 28 8.07 7.93 25.26
CA THR A 28 6.91 8.61 25.85
C THR A 28 6.92 8.65 27.38
N ARG A 29 7.88 7.95 28.02
CA ARG A 29 8.03 7.84 29.48
C ARG A 29 6.77 7.33 30.20
N GLN A 30 6.01 6.45 29.56
CA GLN A 30 4.78 5.87 30.11
C GLN A 30 4.64 4.39 29.75
N HIS A 31 3.75 3.70 30.45
CA HIS A 31 3.36 2.33 30.11
C HIS A 31 2.46 2.33 28.88
N VAL A 32 2.74 1.41 27.95
CA VAL A 32 2.02 1.29 26.68
C VAL A 32 1.66 -0.16 26.38
N VAL A 33 0.66 -0.35 25.52
CA VAL A 33 0.34 -1.63 24.87
C VAL A 33 0.64 -1.50 23.39
N ARG A 34 1.41 -2.44 22.83
CA ARG A 34 1.73 -2.44 21.39
C ARG A 34 0.54 -2.96 20.59
N TRP A 35 0.28 -2.33 19.44
CA TRP A 35 -0.82 -2.73 18.55
C TRP A 35 -0.71 -4.18 18.10
N LYS A 36 0.50 -4.64 17.78
CA LYS A 36 0.75 -6.04 17.40
C LYS A 36 0.36 -7.05 18.49
N ASP A 37 0.48 -6.68 19.76
CA ASP A 37 0.06 -7.54 20.87
C ASP A 37 -1.46 -7.56 21.03
N ILE A 38 -2.15 -6.45 20.72
CA ILE A 38 -3.61 -6.42 20.60
C ILE A 38 -4.06 -7.32 19.45
N GLN A 39 -3.51 -7.15 18.24
CA GLN A 39 -3.87 -7.96 17.07
C GLN A 39 -3.60 -9.46 17.28
N ARG A 40 -2.54 -9.84 18.01
CA ARG A 40 -2.31 -11.25 18.37
C ARG A 40 -3.43 -11.86 19.22
N ASN A 41 -4.08 -11.07 20.07
CA ASN A 41 -5.17 -11.53 20.93
C ASN A 41 -6.56 -11.34 20.30
N PHE A 42 -6.69 -10.43 19.34
CA PHE A 42 -7.97 -10.00 18.76
C PHE A 42 -7.98 -10.01 17.21
N GLY A 43 -7.16 -10.87 16.59
CA GLY A 43 -7.09 -11.06 15.14
C GLY A 43 -6.97 -9.75 14.34
N ASP A 44 -7.89 -9.57 13.39
CA ASP A 44 -8.00 -8.39 12.52
C ASP A 44 -8.62 -7.19 13.22
N ALA A 45 -8.12 -6.88 14.43
CA ALA A 45 -8.50 -5.67 15.15
C ALA A 45 -8.24 -4.45 14.25
N ILE A 46 -9.28 -3.63 14.07
CA ILE A 46 -9.26 -2.44 13.21
C ILE A 46 -9.18 -1.18 14.07
N ARG A 47 -9.94 -1.17 15.16
CA ARG A 47 -10.08 0.00 16.05
C ARG A 47 -10.36 -0.43 17.47
N ILE A 48 -10.13 0.50 18.38
CA ILE A 48 -10.30 0.31 19.82
C ILE A 48 -10.99 1.52 20.44
N MET A 49 -11.88 1.26 21.39
CA MET A 49 -12.72 2.26 22.03
C MET A 49 -12.61 2.19 23.55
N ASN A 50 -12.46 3.35 24.19
CA ASN A 50 -12.62 3.51 25.63
C ASN A 50 -13.96 4.22 25.87
N GLY A 51 -14.98 3.46 26.31
CA GLY A 51 -16.35 3.96 26.34
C GLY A 51 -16.84 4.31 24.93
N GLU A 52 -17.24 5.57 24.72
CA GLU A 52 -17.70 6.11 23.44
C GLU A 52 -16.58 6.78 22.62
N SER A 53 -15.37 6.87 23.17
CA SER A 53 -14.25 7.55 22.53
C SER A 53 -13.29 6.57 21.87
N SER A 54 -12.85 6.90 20.65
CA SER A 54 -11.78 6.15 19.97
C SER A 54 -10.45 6.37 20.70
N VAL A 55 -9.72 5.29 20.94
CA VAL A 55 -8.36 5.38 21.48
C VAL A 55 -7.41 5.60 20.32
N LEU A 56 -6.73 6.74 20.28
CA LEU A 56 -5.75 7.09 19.25
C LEU A 56 -4.41 6.42 19.54
N PHE A 57 -3.60 6.23 18.49
CA PHE A 57 -2.21 5.85 18.66
C PHE A 57 -1.41 7.02 19.25
N LEU A 58 -0.32 6.68 19.93
CA LEU A 58 0.60 7.70 20.42
C LEU A 58 1.34 8.33 19.25
N MET A 59 1.35 9.66 19.20
CA MET A 59 2.08 10.44 18.20
C MET A 59 3.33 11.07 18.83
N ASP A 60 4.29 11.46 18.00
CA ASP A 60 5.45 12.26 18.43
C ASP A 60 5.16 13.78 18.36
N GLU A 61 6.22 14.58 18.50
CA GLU A 61 6.15 16.04 18.49
C GLU A 61 5.75 16.59 17.10
N ASP A 62 5.95 15.82 16.03
CA ASP A 62 5.62 16.17 14.66
C ASP A 62 4.21 15.72 14.25
N LEU A 63 3.42 15.21 15.20
CA LEU A 63 2.08 14.64 15.00
C LEU A 63 2.07 13.37 14.14
N GLU A 64 3.19 12.67 14.05
CA GLU A 64 3.31 11.39 13.34
C GLU A 64 3.12 10.21 14.28
N ASP A 65 2.49 9.14 13.79
CA ASP A 65 2.25 7.93 14.57
C ASP A 65 3.57 7.26 14.99
N LEU A 66 3.74 7.03 16.29
CA LEU A 66 4.93 6.40 16.81
C LEU A 66 5.03 4.92 16.41
N LEU A 67 6.06 4.59 15.62
CA LEU A 67 6.36 3.20 15.26
C LEU A 67 7.24 2.49 16.31
N PRO A 68 7.00 1.18 16.60
CA PRO A 68 5.78 0.42 16.26
C PRO A 68 4.52 0.95 16.97
N LEU A 69 3.38 0.93 16.27
CA LEU A 69 2.09 1.45 16.78
C LEU A 69 1.77 0.94 18.19
N ARG A 70 1.33 1.87 19.05
CA ARG A 70 1.12 1.64 20.48
C ARG A 70 0.14 2.66 21.05
N ILE A 71 -0.56 2.25 22.11
CA ILE A 71 -1.48 3.10 22.86
C ILE A 71 -1.03 3.27 24.30
N ALA A 72 -1.48 4.36 24.94
CA ALA A 72 -1.28 4.56 26.37
C ALA A 72 -1.99 3.48 27.21
N HIS A 73 -1.41 3.16 28.37
CA HIS A 73 -2.05 2.32 29.38
C HIS A 73 -3.17 3.11 30.10
N HIS A 74 -4.34 2.51 30.23
CA HIS A 74 -5.53 3.03 30.91
C HIS A 74 -5.89 2.12 32.11
N PRO A 75 -5.29 2.34 33.29
CA PRO A 75 -5.50 1.47 34.45
C PRO A 75 -6.96 1.45 34.90
N GLY A 76 -7.48 0.25 35.18
CA GLY A 76 -8.86 0.04 35.66
C GLY A 76 -9.95 0.12 34.57
N VAL A 77 -9.57 0.36 33.32
CA VAL A 77 -10.50 0.46 32.19
C VAL A 77 -10.44 -0.82 31.34
N VAL A 78 -11.58 -1.27 30.81
CA VAL A 78 -11.63 -2.33 29.79
C VAL A 78 -11.82 -1.68 28.42
N ILE A 79 -10.81 -1.76 27.57
CA ILE A 79 -10.85 -1.19 26.21
C ILE A 79 -11.58 -2.17 25.28
N ARG A 80 -12.58 -1.68 24.55
CA ARG A 80 -13.31 -2.48 23.56
C ARG A 80 -12.53 -2.57 22.25
N VAL A 81 -12.41 -3.77 21.69
CA VAL A 81 -11.74 -4.04 20.42
C VAL A 81 -12.77 -4.43 19.37
N PHE A 82 -12.66 -3.84 18.18
CA PHE A 82 -13.51 -4.15 17.02
C PHE A 82 -12.67 -4.86 15.97
N ASP A 83 -13.13 -6.04 15.51
CA ASP A 83 -12.49 -6.83 14.46
C ASP A 83 -13.36 -6.90 13.19
N LEU A 84 -12.75 -7.18 12.03
CA LEU A 84 -13.48 -7.38 10.76
C LEU A 84 -14.25 -8.72 10.71
N SER A 85 -13.75 -9.72 11.45
CA SER A 85 -14.17 -11.12 11.28
C SER A 85 -15.64 -11.38 11.63
N HIS A 86 -16.24 -10.57 12.50
CA HIS A 86 -17.64 -10.77 12.92
C HIS A 86 -18.68 -10.12 12.02
N ASN A 87 -18.30 -9.30 11.04
CA ASN A 87 -19.27 -8.66 10.14
C ASN A 87 -19.69 -9.55 8.96
N SER A 88 -19.06 -10.70 8.78
CA SER A 88 -19.21 -11.53 7.57
C SER A 88 -20.07 -12.78 7.75
N GLY A 89 -20.53 -13.11 8.97
CA GLY A 89 -21.07 -14.45 9.27
C GLY A 89 -22.46 -14.57 9.90
N ALA A 90 -23.11 -13.48 10.32
CA ALA A 90 -24.30 -13.57 11.19
C ALA A 90 -25.66 -13.30 10.52
N TYR A 91 -25.76 -13.29 9.18
CA TYR A 91 -27.02 -13.02 8.47
C TYR A 91 -27.67 -14.22 7.77
N LEU A 92 -27.18 -15.44 7.97
CA LEU A 92 -27.89 -16.65 7.55
C LEU A 92 -28.13 -17.53 8.78
N ASP A 93 -29.34 -17.41 9.33
CA ASP A 93 -30.19 -18.52 9.83
C ASP A 93 -31.03 -18.07 11.04
N GLN A 94 -32.02 -17.20 10.79
CA GLN A 94 -33.20 -17.06 11.64
C GLN A 94 -34.44 -16.88 10.78
N SER A 95 -34.81 -17.93 10.04
CA SER A 95 -36.17 -18.08 9.54
C SER A 95 -36.47 -19.55 9.24
N ASN A 96 -36.99 -20.27 10.24
CA ASN A 96 -38.14 -21.16 10.07
C ASN A 96 -38.58 -21.76 11.40
N GLY A 97 -39.45 -21.03 12.09
CA GLY A 97 -40.43 -21.64 12.98
C GLY A 97 -41.68 -21.95 12.18
N SER A 98 -41.95 -23.23 11.91
CA SER A 98 -43.29 -23.75 11.63
C SER A 98 -43.36 -25.24 11.94
N SER A 99 -44.20 -25.54 12.92
CA SER A 99 -44.77 -26.80 13.36
C SER A 99 -45.25 -27.74 12.24
N SER A 100 -44.93 -29.03 12.31
CA SER A 100 -45.87 -30.13 12.71
C SER A 100 -45.43 -31.54 12.23
N ASN A 101 -45.67 -32.51 13.13
CA ASN A 101 -45.95 -33.94 12.94
C ASN A 101 -44.84 -34.97 12.56
N SER A 102 -44.64 -35.88 13.52
CA SER A 102 -44.46 -37.35 13.45
C SER A 102 -43.85 -37.99 12.19
N ASP A 103 -42.73 -38.70 12.36
CA ASP A 103 -42.76 -40.18 12.33
C ASP A 103 -41.40 -40.81 12.66
N ASP A 104 -41.48 -41.95 13.34
CA ASP A 104 -40.42 -42.87 13.72
C ASP A 104 -39.67 -43.47 12.51
N ARG A 105 -38.34 -43.49 12.57
CA ARG A 105 -37.47 -44.69 12.41
C ARG A 105 -35.97 -44.36 12.45
N PRO A 106 -35.11 -45.24 12.99
CA PRO A 106 -33.68 -45.02 13.06
C PRO A 106 -32.96 -45.67 11.87
N ILE A 107 -32.08 -44.92 11.20
CA ILE A 107 -31.07 -45.50 10.31
C ILE A 107 -29.69 -44.98 10.71
N SER A 108 -28.91 -45.93 11.22
CA SER A 108 -27.47 -45.92 11.41
C SER A 108 -26.75 -45.61 10.09
N GLY A 109 -25.80 -44.68 10.12
CA GLY A 109 -24.98 -44.33 8.97
C GLY A 109 -23.66 -43.67 9.38
N ASN A 110 -22.68 -44.53 9.58
CA ASN A 110 -21.23 -44.30 9.60
C ASN A 110 -20.77 -43.14 8.68
N VAL A 111 -19.91 -42.25 9.19
CA VAL A 111 -19.05 -41.41 8.33
C VAL A 111 -17.63 -41.45 8.86
N ASP A 112 -16.77 -42.04 8.04
CA ASP A 112 -15.33 -42.11 8.17
C ASP A 112 -14.66 -40.73 8.06
N SER A 113 -13.75 -40.47 9.00
CA SER A 113 -12.34 -40.17 8.76
C SER A 113 -11.98 -39.38 7.48
N LEU A 114 -11.57 -38.12 7.66
CA LEU A 114 -10.54 -37.50 6.82
C LEU A 114 -9.51 -36.78 7.70
N ARG A 115 -8.34 -37.43 7.78
CA ARG A 115 -7.09 -36.93 8.34
C ARG A 115 -6.59 -35.76 7.51
N ILE A 116 -6.21 -34.66 8.17
CA ILE A 116 -5.29 -33.68 7.61
C ILE A 116 -3.91 -34.01 8.18
N THR A 117 -2.99 -34.35 7.29
CA THR A 117 -1.57 -34.57 7.57
C THR A 117 -0.87 -33.25 7.89
N GLU A 118 -0.16 -33.25 9.00
CA GLU A 118 0.84 -32.26 9.41
C GLU A 118 1.95 -32.15 8.36
N ILE A 119 2.35 -30.90 8.03
CA ILE A 119 3.59 -30.61 7.30
C ILE A 119 4.51 -29.87 8.26
N ASP A 120 5.71 -30.44 8.38
CA ASP A 120 6.81 -30.09 9.25
C ASP A 120 7.46 -28.75 8.86
N THR A 121 7.68 -27.89 9.85
CA THR A 121 8.35 -26.58 9.70
C THR A 121 9.80 -26.66 10.16
N HIS A 122 10.75 -26.68 9.23
CA HIS A 122 12.16 -26.39 9.51
C HIS A 122 12.67 -25.28 8.57
N GLY A 123 12.56 -24.03 9.04
CA GLY A 123 13.21 -22.86 8.43
C GLY A 123 14.24 -22.28 9.38
N GLN A 124 15.52 -22.59 9.16
CA GLN A 124 16.64 -21.89 9.79
C GLN A 124 16.76 -20.49 9.17
N SER A 125 16.62 -19.46 9.99
CA SER A 125 16.80 -18.07 9.58
C SER A 125 18.27 -17.66 9.74
N LEU A 126 18.91 -17.36 8.60
CA LEU A 126 20.25 -16.77 8.53
C LEU A 126 20.12 -15.26 8.78
N VAL A 127 20.76 -14.78 9.85
CA VAL A 127 20.83 -13.36 10.20
C VAL A 127 21.94 -12.70 9.38
N ILE A 128 21.58 -11.81 8.44
CA ILE A 128 22.53 -10.88 7.82
C ILE A 128 22.29 -9.50 8.42
N ARG A 129 23.31 -9.01 9.16
CA ARG A 129 23.42 -7.64 9.66
C ARG A 129 23.79 -6.71 8.51
N SER A 130 22.96 -5.73 8.19
CA SER A 130 23.35 -4.54 7.42
C SER A 130 23.76 -3.43 8.39
N GLN A 131 25.04 -3.05 8.36
CA GLN A 131 25.52 -1.81 8.95
C GLN A 131 25.43 -0.71 7.89
N GLY A 132 24.85 0.43 8.27
CA GLY A 132 24.71 1.60 7.42
C GLY A 132 26.07 2.26 7.15
N LEU A 133 26.25 2.71 5.90
CA LEU A 133 27.32 3.60 5.49
C LEU A 133 26.70 4.93 5.08
N GLN A 134 27.18 5.98 5.74
CA GLN A 134 26.88 7.38 5.49
C GLN A 134 27.43 7.79 4.12
N GLN A 135 26.64 8.57 3.39
CA GLN A 135 27.03 9.19 2.13
C GLN A 135 28.14 10.22 2.37
N ALA A 136 29.31 9.98 1.79
CA ALA A 136 30.31 11.01 1.53
C ALA A 136 30.20 11.41 0.05
N GLN A 137 30.00 12.71 -0.19
CA GLN A 137 30.08 13.31 -1.52
C GLN A 137 31.50 13.15 -2.07
N VAL A 138 31.63 12.64 -3.29
CA VAL A 138 32.89 12.61 -4.04
C VAL A 138 32.67 13.30 -5.39
N SER A 139 33.36 14.43 -5.56
CA SER A 139 33.46 15.19 -6.81
C SER A 139 34.27 14.43 -7.88
N PRO A 140 34.08 14.70 -9.18
CA PRO A 140 34.76 13.96 -10.25
C PRO A 140 36.24 14.40 -10.39
N PRO A 141 37.16 13.51 -10.80
CA PRO A 141 38.54 13.93 -11.04
C PRO A 141 38.69 14.58 -12.41
N SER A 142 39.38 15.71 -12.40
CA SER A 142 39.88 16.40 -13.58
C SER A 142 40.92 15.55 -14.30
N SER A 143 40.80 15.52 -15.63
CA SER A 143 41.82 15.07 -16.57
C SER A 143 43.11 15.87 -16.41
N ASP A 144 44.18 15.20 -15.97
CA ASP A 144 45.55 15.65 -16.23
C ASP A 144 46.45 14.45 -16.51
N GLN A 145 46.86 14.37 -17.77
CA GLN A 145 47.82 13.43 -18.31
C GLN A 145 49.23 13.80 -17.85
N ARG A 146 49.91 12.87 -17.16
CA ARG A 146 51.38 12.80 -17.18
C ARG A 146 51.83 11.38 -17.47
N CYS A 147 52.50 11.24 -18.60
CA CYS A 147 53.35 10.11 -18.95
C CYS A 147 54.35 9.83 -17.83
N ILE A 148 54.37 8.58 -17.35
CA ILE A 148 55.57 7.97 -16.79
C ILE A 148 55.71 6.60 -17.44
N THR A 149 56.65 6.50 -18.37
CA THR A 149 57.20 5.27 -18.91
C THR A 149 58.14 4.67 -17.87
N TYR A 150 57.97 3.39 -17.53
CA TYR A 150 59.10 2.53 -17.14
C TYR A 150 58.87 1.09 -17.62
N PRO A 151 59.96 0.39 -18.01
CA PRO A 151 59.93 -0.93 -18.60
C PRO A 151 59.97 -2.02 -17.52
N HIS A 152 59.42 -3.18 -17.82
CA HIS A 152 59.75 -4.40 -17.06
C HIS A 152 60.02 -5.56 -18.02
N GLU A 153 61.30 -5.79 -18.24
CA GLU A 153 61.89 -7.05 -18.68
C GLU A 153 61.66 -8.15 -17.62
N PRO A 154 61.57 -9.43 -18.04
CA PRO A 154 61.59 -10.57 -17.13
C PRO A 154 63.02 -10.89 -16.68
N PRO A 155 63.25 -11.35 -15.44
CA PRO A 155 64.57 -11.75 -14.99
C PRO A 155 64.97 -13.11 -15.59
N ALA A 156 66.16 -13.14 -16.18
CA ALA A 156 66.89 -14.34 -16.54
C ALA A 156 67.30 -15.17 -15.30
N PRO A 157 67.49 -16.50 -15.43
CA PRO A 157 67.90 -17.35 -14.32
C PRO A 157 69.34 -17.03 -13.89
N THR A 158 69.50 -16.72 -12.61
CA THR A 158 70.79 -16.42 -11.98
C THR A 158 71.62 -17.69 -11.87
N GLN A 159 72.74 -17.72 -12.58
CA GLN A 159 73.85 -18.65 -12.35
C GLN A 159 74.59 -18.24 -11.06
N GLY A 160 74.86 -19.21 -10.19
CA GLY A 160 75.73 -19.10 -9.02
C GLY A 160 76.75 -20.23 -9.01
N PRO A 161 77.87 -20.09 -8.27
CA PRO A 161 79.20 -20.37 -8.81
C PRO A 161 79.87 -21.67 -8.34
N ARG A 162 80.74 -22.18 -9.23
CA ARG A 162 82.09 -22.74 -9.01
C ARG A 162 82.53 -22.93 -7.54
N GLU A 163 82.85 -24.18 -7.19
CA GLU A 163 84.06 -24.49 -6.41
C GLU A 163 84.89 -25.55 -7.14
N GLU A 164 86.13 -25.15 -7.44
CA GLU A 164 87.24 -25.96 -7.92
C GLU A 164 87.89 -26.69 -6.74
N GLY A 165 88.23 -27.95 -6.92
CA GLY A 165 88.87 -28.77 -5.88
C GLY A 165 89.59 -29.97 -6.49
N SER A 166 90.60 -29.67 -7.30
CA SER A 166 91.58 -30.60 -7.85
C SER A 166 92.36 -31.36 -6.77
N HIS A 167 92.52 -32.68 -6.92
CA HIS A 167 93.76 -33.37 -6.54
C HIS A 167 93.94 -34.67 -7.36
N GLN A 168 94.92 -34.62 -8.28
CA GLN A 168 95.67 -35.77 -8.75
C GLN A 168 96.60 -36.24 -7.62
N PHE A 169 96.67 -37.56 -7.39
CA PHE A 169 97.89 -38.19 -6.89
C PHE A 169 98.05 -39.58 -7.52
N SER A 170 99.15 -39.73 -8.25
CA SER A 170 99.70 -40.99 -8.75
C SER A 170 100.44 -41.73 -7.64
N GLY A 171 100.44 -43.07 -7.71
CA GLY A 171 101.62 -43.87 -7.41
C GLY A 171 101.50 -44.88 -6.27
N GLY A 172 101.81 -46.15 -6.59
CA GLY A 172 102.70 -46.95 -5.73
C GLY A 172 102.16 -48.24 -5.12
N ASN A 173 102.37 -49.34 -5.85
CA ASN A 173 102.87 -50.66 -5.43
C ASN A 173 102.23 -51.49 -4.27
N VAL A 174 101.86 -52.72 -4.68
CA VAL A 174 102.22 -54.04 -4.11
C VAL A 174 102.02 -54.22 -2.59
N PHE A 175 100.99 -54.98 -2.22
CA PHE A 175 101.17 -56.06 -1.25
C PHE A 175 100.22 -57.23 -1.51
N ARG A 176 100.84 -58.40 -1.64
CA ARG A 176 100.26 -59.74 -1.83
C ARG A 176 99.82 -60.25 -0.45
N GLY A 177 98.54 -60.57 -0.27
CA GLY A 177 98.05 -61.12 0.99
C GLY A 177 96.81 -62.00 0.77
N ARG A 178 97.03 -63.30 0.75
CA ARG A 178 96.00 -64.34 0.83
C ARG A 178 95.18 -64.14 2.10
N GLU A 179 93.87 -63.93 1.96
CA GLU A 179 92.87 -64.21 3.01
C GLU A 179 91.47 -64.26 2.37
N SER A 180 91.27 -65.27 1.52
CA SER A 180 89.99 -65.52 0.84
C SER A 180 89.39 -66.78 1.45
N THR A 181 88.40 -66.62 2.34
CA THR A 181 87.21 -67.52 2.47
C THR A 181 86.28 -67.24 3.65
N LEU A 182 86.60 -66.37 4.63
CA LEU A 182 85.75 -66.18 5.82
C LEU A 182 85.09 -64.78 5.97
N GLN A 183 85.28 -63.84 5.03
CA GLN A 183 84.57 -62.55 5.04
C GLN A 183 83.30 -62.51 4.17
N ASN A 184 83.06 -63.53 3.34
CA ASN A 184 81.90 -63.56 2.42
C ASN A 184 80.56 -63.82 3.14
N GLU A 185 80.56 -64.44 4.32
CA GLU A 185 79.32 -64.77 5.04
C GLU A 185 78.77 -63.61 5.89
N ARG A 186 79.57 -62.58 6.20
CA ARG A 186 79.09 -61.37 6.94
C ARG A 186 78.65 -60.22 6.03
N LEU A 187 79.07 -60.19 4.77
CA LEU A 187 78.71 -59.13 3.82
C LEU A 187 77.33 -59.34 3.18
N HIS A 188 76.89 -60.59 3.04
CA HIS A 188 75.60 -60.93 2.43
C HIS A 188 74.36 -60.35 3.14
N PRO A 189 74.22 -60.38 4.49
CA PRO A 189 73.06 -59.80 5.15
C PRO A 189 73.00 -58.27 5.06
N LEU A 190 74.15 -57.59 4.98
CA LEU A 190 74.21 -56.14 4.76
C LEU A 190 73.81 -55.79 3.33
N GLN A 191 74.23 -56.56 2.34
CA GLN A 191 73.80 -56.37 0.94
C GLN A 191 72.27 -56.48 0.81
N LEU A 192 71.67 -57.48 1.46
CA LEU A 192 70.22 -57.65 1.45
C LEU A 192 69.47 -56.49 2.14
N GLN A 193 70.03 -55.93 3.22
CA GLN A 193 69.47 -54.75 3.87
C GLN A 193 69.57 -53.50 2.99
N ILE A 194 70.68 -53.33 2.25
CA ILE A 194 70.86 -52.25 1.28
C ILE A 194 69.86 -52.38 0.13
N ASP A 195 69.72 -53.58 -0.46
CA ASP A 195 68.80 -53.81 -1.56
C ASP A 195 67.33 -53.56 -1.14
N LYS A 196 66.97 -53.97 0.10
CA LYS A 196 65.66 -53.66 0.68
C LYS A 196 65.46 -52.15 0.87
N ALA A 197 66.45 -51.44 1.42
CA ALA A 197 66.38 -49.99 1.61
C ALA A 197 66.29 -49.24 0.26
N LEU A 198 67.03 -49.68 -0.75
CA LEU A 198 66.94 -49.13 -2.11
C LEU A 198 65.55 -49.34 -2.70
N HIS A 199 64.95 -50.52 -2.52
CA HIS A 199 63.58 -50.78 -2.96
C HIS A 199 62.55 -49.89 -2.24
N GLU A 200 62.70 -49.66 -0.93
CA GLU A 200 61.84 -48.75 -0.16
C GLU A 200 61.99 -47.29 -0.62
N VAL A 201 63.20 -46.87 -0.99
CA VAL A 201 63.48 -45.56 -1.59
C VAL A 201 62.83 -45.43 -2.97
N ASP A 202 62.95 -46.45 -3.84
CA ASP A 202 62.30 -46.46 -5.16
C ASP A 202 60.76 -46.40 -5.03
N GLN A 203 60.20 -47.18 -4.11
CA GLN A 203 58.76 -47.15 -3.82
C GLN A 203 58.32 -45.77 -3.30
N SER A 204 59.13 -45.15 -2.45
CA SER A 204 58.85 -43.79 -1.93
C SER A 204 58.96 -42.74 -3.03
N SER A 205 59.96 -42.86 -3.91
CA SER A 205 60.15 -41.99 -5.09
C SER A 205 58.94 -42.06 -6.03
N GLN A 206 58.42 -43.26 -6.31
CA GLN A 206 57.21 -43.44 -7.11
C GLN A 206 55.98 -42.79 -6.45
N LYS A 207 55.81 -42.93 -5.12
CA LYS A 207 54.72 -42.26 -4.39
C LYS A 207 54.84 -40.74 -4.46
N ILE A 208 56.06 -40.19 -4.34
CA ILE A 208 56.31 -38.75 -4.47
C ILE A 208 55.94 -38.27 -5.87
N GLN A 209 56.31 -39.01 -6.92
CA GLN A 209 55.93 -38.68 -8.29
C GLN A 209 54.40 -38.71 -8.50
N GLN A 210 53.71 -39.69 -7.92
CA GLN A 210 52.25 -39.75 -7.96
C GLN A 210 51.59 -38.57 -7.23
N LEU A 211 52.10 -38.21 -6.05
CA LEU A 211 51.60 -37.05 -5.30
C LEU A 211 51.86 -35.76 -6.07
N GLN A 212 53.02 -35.61 -6.70
CA GLN A 212 53.33 -34.46 -7.54
C GLN A 212 52.32 -34.33 -8.69
N GLN A 213 52.02 -35.43 -9.39
CA GLN A 213 51.01 -35.44 -10.44
C GLN A 213 49.61 -35.08 -9.91
N GLN A 214 49.24 -35.54 -8.71
CA GLN A 214 47.97 -35.18 -8.09
C GLN A 214 47.90 -33.69 -7.76
N VAL A 215 48.99 -33.10 -7.26
CA VAL A 215 49.08 -31.65 -6.99
C VAL A 215 48.91 -30.84 -8.27
N ASP A 216 49.58 -31.23 -9.35
CA ASP A 216 49.48 -30.52 -10.64
C ASP A 216 48.05 -30.55 -11.20
N ILE A 217 47.34 -31.68 -11.07
CA ILE A 217 45.92 -31.78 -11.47
C ILE A 217 45.03 -30.86 -10.63
N VAL A 218 45.28 -30.77 -9.32
CA VAL A 218 44.50 -29.89 -8.43
C VAL A 218 44.77 -28.42 -8.78
N LEU A 219 46.02 -28.04 -9.01
CA LEU A 219 46.38 -26.68 -9.42
C LEU A 219 45.70 -26.30 -10.74
N GLN A 220 45.73 -27.18 -11.75
CA GLN A 220 45.05 -26.94 -13.02
C GLN A 220 43.53 -26.76 -12.86
N ARG A 221 42.90 -27.53 -11.97
CA ARG A 221 41.45 -27.37 -11.68
C ARG A 221 41.16 -26.05 -10.97
N LEU A 222 42.03 -25.61 -10.06
CA LEU A 222 41.89 -24.32 -9.39
C LEU A 222 42.04 -23.15 -10.38
N GLU A 223 43.00 -23.23 -11.31
CA GLU A 223 43.17 -22.24 -12.37
C GLU A 223 41.93 -22.16 -13.28
N GLN A 224 41.41 -23.30 -13.73
CA GLN A 224 40.18 -23.34 -14.52
C GLN A 224 38.98 -22.81 -13.74
N SER A 225 38.88 -23.09 -12.44
CA SER A 225 37.84 -22.55 -11.59
C SER A 225 37.96 -21.03 -11.45
N GLY A 226 39.18 -20.50 -11.31
CA GLY A 226 39.45 -19.06 -11.30
C GLY A 226 39.00 -18.38 -12.59
N GLN A 227 39.37 -18.93 -13.74
CA GLN A 227 38.96 -18.42 -15.05
C GLN A 227 37.43 -18.40 -15.23
N ARG A 228 36.72 -19.43 -14.74
CA ARG A 228 35.25 -19.47 -14.78
C ARG A 228 34.63 -18.40 -13.87
N MET A 229 35.20 -18.17 -12.69
CA MET A 229 34.72 -17.11 -11.79
C MET A 229 34.96 -15.72 -12.40
N ASP A 230 36.13 -15.46 -13.00
CA ASP A 230 36.42 -14.19 -13.67
C ASP A 230 35.52 -13.95 -14.89
N GLN A 231 35.17 -15.02 -15.62
CA GLN A 231 34.19 -14.93 -16.69
C GLN A 231 32.79 -14.60 -16.14
N SER A 232 32.33 -15.34 -15.13
CA SER A 232 31.02 -15.12 -14.50
C SER A 232 30.91 -13.71 -13.90
N LEU A 233 31.97 -13.19 -13.29
CA LEU A 233 32.00 -11.83 -12.76
C LEU A 233 31.87 -10.78 -13.86
N ARG A 234 32.52 -10.97 -15.01
CA ARG A 234 32.39 -10.08 -16.17
C ARG A 234 30.98 -10.10 -16.75
N GLU A 235 30.37 -11.28 -16.85
CA GLU A 235 28.98 -11.43 -17.32
C GLU A 235 28.01 -10.73 -16.37
N HIS A 236 28.16 -10.90 -15.05
CA HIS A 236 27.32 -10.21 -14.06
C HIS A 236 27.53 -8.69 -14.08
N GLN A 237 28.77 -8.22 -14.27
CA GLN A 237 29.06 -6.79 -14.42
C GLN A 237 28.38 -6.20 -15.65
N GLN A 238 28.37 -6.94 -16.77
CA GLN A 238 27.68 -6.51 -17.98
C GLN A 238 26.17 -6.47 -17.77
N GLN A 239 25.58 -7.51 -17.16
CA GLN A 239 24.16 -7.53 -16.82
C GLN A 239 23.77 -6.36 -15.92
N PHE A 240 24.60 -6.03 -14.93
CA PHE A 240 24.36 -4.88 -14.05
C PHE A 240 24.35 -3.56 -14.82
N ASN A 241 25.29 -3.38 -15.75
CA ASN A 241 25.33 -2.18 -16.60
C ASN A 241 24.11 -2.10 -17.53
N ASP A 242 23.65 -3.23 -18.07
CA ASP A 242 22.45 -3.28 -18.91
C ASP A 242 21.19 -2.90 -18.11
N ILE A 243 21.08 -3.36 -16.86
CA ILE A 243 19.99 -2.99 -15.95
C ILE A 243 20.02 -1.49 -15.65
N LEU A 244 21.21 -0.91 -15.38
CA LEU A 244 21.32 0.53 -15.15
C LEU A 244 20.86 1.35 -16.37
N HIS A 245 21.20 0.90 -17.58
CA HIS A 245 20.73 1.55 -18.81
C HIS A 245 19.21 1.45 -18.99
N GLN A 246 18.61 0.29 -18.68
CA GLN A 246 17.16 0.12 -18.72
C GLN A 246 16.43 1.03 -17.73
N LEU A 247 16.96 1.16 -16.50
CA LEU A 247 16.41 2.08 -15.50
C LEU A 247 16.45 3.53 -15.97
N GLN A 248 17.55 3.96 -16.61
CA GLN A 248 17.67 5.30 -17.18
C GLN A 248 16.68 5.54 -18.33
N GLN A 249 16.43 4.53 -19.17
CA GLN A 249 15.42 4.64 -20.23
C GLN A 249 14.00 4.75 -19.66
N LEU A 250 13.70 4.00 -18.60
CA LEU A 250 12.38 4.06 -17.95
C LEU A 250 12.14 5.42 -17.31
N ASP A 251 13.17 6.02 -16.69
CA ASP A 251 13.10 7.38 -16.13
C ASP A 251 12.74 8.42 -17.21
N GLN A 252 13.39 8.35 -18.36
CA GLN A 252 13.06 9.21 -19.52
C GLN A 252 11.64 8.98 -20.04
N GLN A 253 11.12 7.75 -19.99
CA GLN A 253 9.74 7.46 -20.39
C GLN A 253 8.72 8.04 -19.41
N VAL A 254 9.01 7.98 -18.10
CA VAL A 254 8.15 8.58 -17.06
C VAL A 254 8.09 10.10 -17.25
N ASP A 255 9.22 10.75 -17.54
CA ASP A 255 9.25 12.19 -17.83
C ASP A 255 8.42 12.56 -19.06
N GLN A 256 8.50 11.77 -20.13
CA GLN A 256 7.70 11.99 -21.34
C GLN A 256 6.19 11.81 -21.08
N LEU A 257 5.81 10.78 -20.34
CA LEU A 257 4.41 10.54 -19.95
C LEU A 257 3.88 11.67 -19.05
N SER A 258 4.70 12.15 -18.11
CA SER A 258 4.36 13.28 -17.25
C SER A 258 4.10 14.55 -18.08
N LEU A 259 4.95 14.84 -19.07
CA LEU A 259 4.77 15.99 -19.96
C LEU A 259 3.49 15.86 -20.81
N GLN A 260 3.20 14.66 -21.31
CA GLN A 260 1.97 14.38 -22.07
C GLN A 260 0.72 14.56 -21.19
N GLN A 261 0.76 14.11 -19.93
CA GLN A 261 -0.34 14.30 -19.00
C GLN A 261 -0.59 15.79 -18.75
N GLN A 262 0.48 16.56 -18.50
CA GLN A 262 0.38 17.99 -18.27
C GLN A 262 -0.23 18.73 -19.48
N GLN A 263 0.12 18.36 -20.71
CA GLN A 263 -0.48 18.94 -21.91
C GLN A 263 -1.97 18.61 -22.02
N THR A 264 -2.35 17.38 -21.67
CA THR A 264 -3.75 16.94 -21.67
C THR A 264 -4.57 17.73 -20.66
N ASP A 265 -4.04 17.92 -19.46
CA ASP A 265 -4.69 18.70 -18.40
C ASP A 265 -4.85 20.17 -18.81
N GLN A 266 -3.84 20.76 -19.48
CA GLN A 266 -3.94 22.12 -20.02
C GLN A 266 -5.03 22.24 -21.10
N GLN A 267 -5.16 21.25 -21.99
CA GLN A 267 -6.22 21.24 -23.00
C GLN A 267 -7.62 21.11 -22.37
N GLN A 268 -7.77 20.24 -21.37
CA GLN A 268 -9.03 20.10 -20.64
C GLN A 268 -9.41 21.39 -19.92
N GLN A 269 -8.44 22.07 -19.28
CA GLN A 269 -8.69 23.34 -18.60
C GLN A 269 -9.15 24.42 -19.60
N GLN A 270 -8.51 24.53 -20.76
CA GLN A 270 -8.93 25.46 -21.81
C GLN A 270 -10.35 25.17 -22.31
N LEU A 271 -10.73 23.89 -22.43
CA LEU A 271 -12.10 23.51 -22.81
C LEU A 271 -13.11 23.89 -21.73
N ILE A 272 -12.80 23.64 -20.46
CA ILE A 272 -13.65 24.03 -19.32
C ILE A 272 -13.85 25.55 -19.30
N ASP A 273 -12.78 26.33 -19.48
CA ASP A 273 -12.85 27.78 -19.49
C ASP A 273 -13.72 28.30 -20.65
N ASN A 274 -13.62 27.68 -21.85
CA ASN A 274 -14.47 28.02 -22.99
C ASN A 274 -15.96 27.71 -22.72
N ILE A 275 -16.26 26.56 -22.10
CA ILE A 275 -17.64 26.20 -21.73
C ILE A 275 -18.18 27.18 -20.69
N LEU A 276 -17.39 27.52 -19.67
CA LEU A 276 -17.81 28.48 -18.64
C LEU A 276 -18.08 29.87 -19.24
N GLN A 277 -17.24 30.31 -20.18
CA GLN A 277 -17.46 31.56 -20.91
C GLN A 277 -18.78 31.54 -21.68
N LYS A 278 -19.05 30.50 -22.47
CA LYS A 278 -20.31 30.38 -23.24
C LYS A 278 -21.54 30.35 -22.34
N ILE A 279 -21.43 29.67 -21.21
CA ILE A 279 -22.48 29.66 -20.19
C ILE A 279 -22.72 31.08 -19.67
N GLN A 280 -21.66 31.83 -19.36
CA GLN A 280 -21.76 33.21 -18.90
C GLN A 280 -22.41 34.13 -19.94
N GLU A 281 -22.04 33.99 -21.22
CA GLU A 281 -22.64 34.73 -22.33
C GLU A 281 -24.13 34.43 -22.47
N ALA A 282 -24.54 33.17 -22.37
CA ALA A 282 -25.95 32.76 -22.40
C ALA A 282 -26.74 33.35 -21.21
N TYR A 283 -26.13 33.38 -20.01
CA TYR A 283 -26.75 34.01 -18.84
C TYR A 283 -26.92 35.52 -19.00
N GLN A 284 -25.90 36.22 -19.50
CA GLN A 284 -25.98 37.66 -19.76
C GLN A 284 -27.07 37.99 -20.79
N SER A 285 -27.10 37.24 -21.89
CA SER A 285 -28.14 37.37 -22.92
C SER A 285 -29.55 37.14 -22.35
N GLY A 286 -29.74 36.10 -21.53
CA GLY A 286 -31.01 35.85 -20.85
C GLY A 286 -31.44 36.98 -19.90
N TYR A 287 -30.48 37.58 -19.19
CA TYR A 287 -30.74 38.70 -18.30
C TYR A 287 -31.14 39.98 -19.06
N GLU A 288 -30.48 40.28 -20.18
CA GLU A 288 -30.83 41.40 -21.06
C GLU A 288 -32.23 41.21 -21.67
N MET A 289 -32.55 40.00 -22.12
CA MET A 289 -33.88 39.67 -22.62
C MET A 289 -34.95 39.89 -21.55
N MET A 290 -34.69 39.47 -20.31
CA MET A 290 -35.60 39.66 -19.18
C MET A 290 -35.79 41.15 -18.83
N GLN A 291 -34.72 41.96 -18.89
CA GLN A 291 -34.82 43.41 -18.74
C GLN A 291 -35.67 44.06 -19.83
N HIS A 292 -35.50 43.61 -21.08
CA HIS A 292 -36.29 44.12 -22.20
C HIS A 292 -37.77 43.80 -22.02
N ILE A 293 -38.12 42.56 -21.65
CA ILE A 293 -39.50 42.16 -21.35
C ILE A 293 -40.07 43.00 -20.20
N GLN A 294 -39.32 43.19 -19.12
CA GLN A 294 -39.77 44.00 -17.99
C GLN A 294 -40.06 45.45 -18.42
N LYS A 295 -39.18 46.04 -19.23
CA LYS A 295 -39.36 47.40 -19.76
C LYS A 295 -40.58 47.52 -20.65
N THR A 296 -40.76 46.61 -21.62
CA THR A 296 -41.92 46.63 -22.52
C THR A 296 -43.23 46.39 -21.79
N THR A 297 -43.23 45.59 -20.71
CA THR A 297 -44.42 45.38 -19.88
C THR A 297 -44.78 46.63 -19.09
N TYR A 298 -43.79 47.33 -18.53
CA TYR A 298 -43.99 48.57 -17.77
C TYR A 298 -44.55 49.70 -18.65
N GLU A 299 -44.03 49.83 -19.88
CA GLU A 299 -44.49 50.84 -20.85
C GLU A 299 -45.94 50.59 -21.32
N ASN A 300 -46.43 49.35 -21.27
CA ASN A 300 -47.79 48.97 -21.67
C ASN A 300 -48.83 49.03 -20.54
N GLY A 301 -48.45 49.41 -19.32
CA GLY A 301 -49.36 49.93 -18.29
C GLY A 301 -50.38 48.97 -17.65
N GLN A 302 -50.36 47.66 -17.91
CA GLN A 302 -51.32 46.71 -17.31
C GLN A 302 -50.72 45.30 -17.25
N ASP A 303 -50.02 44.95 -16.16
CA ASP A 303 -50.25 43.71 -15.39
C ASP A 303 -49.29 43.62 -14.19
N THR A 304 -49.76 43.97 -12.99
CA THR A 304 -48.99 43.80 -11.74
C THR A 304 -48.63 42.34 -11.47
N SER A 305 -49.44 41.39 -11.96
CA SER A 305 -49.20 39.94 -11.80
C SER A 305 -47.96 39.48 -12.58
N LEU A 306 -47.76 39.99 -13.80
CA LEU A 306 -46.59 39.64 -14.62
C LEU A 306 -45.30 40.21 -14.02
N GLN A 307 -45.37 41.38 -13.40
CA GLN A 307 -44.23 41.99 -12.73
C GLN A 307 -43.77 41.17 -11.50
N GLU A 308 -44.70 40.70 -10.67
CA GLU A 308 -44.40 39.83 -9.53
C GLU A 308 -43.79 38.49 -10.01
N MET A 309 -44.33 37.89 -11.07
CA MET A 309 -43.79 36.67 -11.67
C MET A 309 -42.36 36.86 -12.17
N LEU A 310 -42.08 37.95 -12.89
CA LEU A 310 -40.73 38.27 -13.38
C LEU A 310 -39.74 38.53 -12.24
N GLN A 311 -40.19 39.18 -11.16
CA GLN A 311 -39.37 39.42 -9.99
C GLN A 311 -39.05 38.13 -9.23
N GLN A 312 -40.02 37.21 -9.12
CA GLN A 312 -39.83 35.88 -8.56
C GLN A 312 -38.87 35.04 -9.40
N GLN A 313 -39.00 35.06 -10.73
CA GLN A 313 -38.05 34.38 -11.61
C GLN A 313 -36.64 34.94 -11.45
N ARG A 314 -36.48 36.28 -11.42
CA ARG A 314 -35.16 36.90 -11.25
C ARG A 314 -34.51 36.49 -9.94
N HIS A 315 -35.29 36.42 -8.84
CA HIS A 315 -34.80 35.95 -7.55
C HIS A 315 -34.33 34.48 -7.60
N GLU A 316 -35.09 33.60 -8.26
CA GLU A 316 -34.69 32.20 -8.43
C GLU A 316 -33.42 32.07 -9.27
N PHE A 317 -33.27 32.87 -10.33
CA PHE A 317 -32.05 32.90 -11.13
C PHE A 317 -30.83 33.34 -10.33
N ASP A 318 -30.92 34.43 -9.55
CA ASP A 318 -29.82 34.91 -8.71
C ASP A 318 -29.42 33.88 -7.66
N ARG A 319 -30.40 33.18 -7.05
CA ARG A 319 -30.12 32.09 -6.12
C ARG A 319 -29.33 30.97 -6.81
N ILE A 320 -29.80 30.50 -7.96
CA ILE A 320 -29.12 29.42 -8.71
C ILE A 320 -27.67 29.81 -9.04
N LEU A 321 -27.42 31.06 -9.43
CA LEU A 321 -26.08 31.54 -9.78
C LEU A 321 -25.12 31.54 -8.58
N ILE A 322 -25.58 32.06 -7.43
CA ILE A 322 -24.80 32.04 -6.18
C ILE A 322 -24.50 30.60 -5.75
N PHE A 323 -25.49 29.70 -5.88
CA PHE A 323 -25.30 28.29 -5.57
C PHE A 323 -24.29 27.62 -6.49
N LYS A 324 -24.37 27.86 -7.81
CA LYS A 324 -23.42 27.30 -8.76
C LYS A 324 -21.99 27.73 -8.47
N SER A 325 -21.78 29.03 -8.20
CA SER A 325 -20.46 29.57 -7.87
C SER A 325 -19.89 28.96 -6.57
N ARG A 326 -20.73 28.84 -5.53
CA ARG A 326 -20.31 28.21 -4.26
C ARG A 326 -20.07 26.71 -4.39
N ALA A 327 -20.90 26.00 -5.15
CA ALA A 327 -20.72 24.57 -5.43
C ALA A 327 -19.39 24.32 -6.14
N GLN A 328 -19.07 25.12 -7.17
CA GLN A 328 -17.79 25.03 -7.87
C GLN A 328 -16.59 25.30 -6.95
N ALA A 329 -16.65 26.36 -6.14
CA ALA A 329 -15.58 26.68 -5.19
C ALA A 329 -15.39 25.57 -4.14
N MET A 330 -16.49 25.00 -3.64
CA MET A 330 -16.44 23.92 -2.65
C MET A 330 -15.90 22.62 -3.25
N LEU A 331 -16.33 22.25 -4.46
CA LEU A 331 -15.84 21.07 -5.16
C LEU A 331 -14.34 21.22 -5.47
N ALA A 332 -13.91 22.37 -5.98
CA ALA A 332 -12.49 22.66 -6.22
C ALA A 332 -11.64 22.47 -4.95
N ARG A 333 -12.16 22.88 -3.79
CA ARG A 333 -11.50 22.69 -2.50
C ARG A 333 -11.50 21.24 -2.02
N CYS A 334 -12.62 20.54 -2.14
CA CYS A 334 -12.76 19.13 -1.74
C CYS A 334 -11.82 18.20 -2.54
N PHE A 335 -11.49 18.54 -3.79
CA PHE A 335 -10.57 17.76 -4.62
C PHE A 335 -9.08 17.97 -4.28
N GLN A 336 -8.72 19.06 -3.60
CA GLN A 336 -7.31 19.36 -3.28
C GLN A 336 -6.89 18.94 -1.86
N GLU A 337 -7.80 19.03 -0.87
CA GLU A 337 -7.41 18.90 0.55
C GLU A 337 -7.53 17.48 1.13
N PHE A 338 -8.23 16.53 0.48
CA PHE A 338 -8.42 15.18 1.01
C PHE A 338 -8.20 14.10 -0.06
N PRO A 339 -7.30 13.12 0.16
CA PRO A 339 -7.03 12.05 -0.81
C PRO A 339 -8.21 11.08 -1.02
N ALA A 340 -9.30 11.24 -0.28
CA ALA A 340 -10.55 10.51 -0.51
C ALA A 340 -11.74 11.49 -0.45
N PRO A 341 -12.09 12.15 -1.57
CA PRO A 341 -13.35 12.89 -1.65
C PRO A 341 -14.49 11.88 -1.58
N ARG A 342 -15.19 11.84 -0.45
CA ARG A 342 -16.41 11.03 -0.29
C ARG A 342 -17.58 11.99 -0.37
N LEU A 343 -17.99 12.34 -1.57
CA LEU A 343 -19.26 13.03 -1.78
C LEU A 343 -20.36 12.21 -1.13
N PHE A 344 -21.17 12.84 -0.26
CA PHE A 344 -22.30 12.17 0.36
C PHE A 344 -23.48 13.12 0.46
N PHE A 345 -24.67 12.54 0.51
CA PHE A 345 -25.87 13.25 0.85
C PHE A 345 -26.69 12.50 1.90
N VAL A 346 -27.65 13.18 2.49
CA VAL A 346 -28.51 12.62 3.53
C VAL A 346 -29.94 12.77 3.07
N LEU A 347 -30.71 11.69 3.13
CA LEU A 347 -32.15 11.70 2.87
C LEU A 347 -32.92 11.24 4.11
N PRO A 348 -34.15 11.73 4.32
CA PRO A 348 -35.05 11.16 5.31
C PRO A 348 -35.48 9.75 4.91
N LYS A 349 -35.63 8.85 5.88
CA LYS A 349 -36.22 7.53 5.63
C LYS A 349 -37.72 7.65 5.36
N ALA A 350 -38.22 6.86 4.42
CA ALA A 350 -39.64 6.82 4.06
C ALA A 350 -40.58 6.45 5.23
N THR A 351 -40.06 5.79 6.28
CA THR A 351 -40.84 5.37 7.45
C THR A 351 -41.25 6.52 8.38
N GLY A 352 -40.69 7.71 8.20
CA GLY A 352 -40.98 8.90 9.01
C GLY A 352 -41.89 9.90 8.32
N LEU A 353 -42.91 9.44 7.58
CA LEU A 353 -43.86 10.36 6.93
C LEU A 353 -44.40 11.37 7.95
N ILE A 354 -44.36 12.63 7.53
CA ILE A 354 -44.89 13.82 8.20
C ILE A 354 -46.17 13.45 8.97
N ASP A 355 -46.22 13.76 10.27
CA ASP A 355 -47.45 13.50 11.04
C ASP A 355 -48.63 14.28 10.45
N GLN A 356 -49.86 13.94 10.84
CA GLN A 356 -51.05 14.63 10.32
C GLN A 356 -51.04 16.15 10.59
N ASP A 357 -50.18 16.63 11.48
CA ASP A 357 -50.01 18.02 11.86
C ASP A 357 -48.89 18.74 11.08
N GLY A 358 -48.29 18.09 10.07
CA GLY A 358 -47.20 18.70 9.29
C GLY A 358 -45.86 18.73 10.03
N LYS A 359 -45.77 18.09 11.20
CA LYS A 359 -44.63 18.23 12.10
C LYS A 359 -43.62 17.12 11.88
N TRP A 360 -42.35 17.52 11.93
CA TRP A 360 -41.19 16.69 11.64
C TRP A 360 -40.81 15.86 12.87
N CYS A 361 -41.74 15.05 13.37
CA CYS A 361 -41.56 14.30 14.60
C CYS A 361 -40.94 12.92 14.29
N SER A 362 -39.62 12.80 14.51
CA SER A 362 -38.81 11.56 14.46
C SER A 362 -38.28 11.11 13.08
N PHE A 363 -37.85 12.05 12.23
CA PHE A 363 -37.11 11.65 11.03
C PHE A 363 -35.84 10.88 11.40
N GLN A 364 -35.82 9.61 11.00
CA GLN A 364 -34.58 8.89 10.85
C GLN A 364 -33.95 9.33 9.54
N PHE A 365 -32.69 9.73 9.58
CA PHE A 365 -31.94 10.14 8.41
C PHE A 365 -30.98 9.04 8.00
N ARG A 366 -30.73 8.94 6.70
CA ARG A 366 -29.80 7.98 6.14
C ARG A 366 -28.82 8.67 5.21
N LEU A 367 -27.54 8.40 5.41
CA LEU A 367 -26.43 8.92 4.63
C LEU A 367 -26.12 7.98 3.47
N TYR A 368 -26.01 8.54 2.27
CA TYR A 368 -25.65 7.87 1.04
C TYR A 368 -24.37 8.49 0.49
N TYR A 369 -23.42 7.65 0.08
CA TYR A 369 -22.23 8.07 -0.62
C TYR A 369 -22.51 8.10 -2.12
N LEU A 370 -21.92 9.10 -2.77
CA LEU A 370 -21.81 9.18 -4.21
C LEU A 370 -20.48 8.51 -4.61
N CYS A 371 -20.52 7.58 -5.57
CA CYS A 371 -19.30 7.03 -6.14
C CYS A 371 -18.69 8.03 -7.13
N GLU A 372 -17.40 8.31 -6.94
CA GLU A 372 -16.54 8.86 -7.97
C GLU A 372 -15.81 7.72 -8.67
N CYS A 373 -16.57 6.83 -9.29
CA CYS A 373 -16.01 5.69 -10.00
C CYS A 373 -15.27 6.24 -11.22
N GLY A 374 -13.93 6.31 -11.12
CA GLY A 374 -13.02 6.85 -12.12
C GLY A 374 -12.65 5.82 -13.19
N SER A 375 -11.63 6.13 -13.99
CA SER A 375 -11.07 5.29 -15.05
C SER A 375 -10.52 3.94 -14.55
N HIS A 376 -10.37 3.76 -13.23
CA HIS A 376 -9.90 2.53 -12.59
C HIS A 376 -11.01 1.50 -12.30
N THR A 377 -12.28 1.90 -12.38
CA THR A 377 -13.45 1.00 -12.22
C THR A 377 -14.13 0.67 -13.54
N MET A 378 -13.75 1.36 -14.60
CA MET A 378 -14.25 1.20 -15.96
C MET A 378 -13.32 0.21 -16.68
N GLY A 379 -13.85 -0.85 -17.28
CA GLY A 379 -13.05 -1.73 -18.14
C GLY A 379 -12.51 -0.93 -19.34
N ASP A 380 -11.37 -1.35 -19.90
CA ASP A 380 -10.61 -0.60 -20.92
C ASP A 380 -11.42 -0.08 -22.14
N ASP A 381 -12.62 -0.63 -22.38
CA ASP A 381 -13.46 -0.32 -23.55
C ASP A 381 -14.63 0.65 -23.28
N SER A 382 -14.90 1.08 -22.05
CA SER A 382 -16.07 1.93 -21.79
C SER A 382 -15.78 3.41 -22.05
N LYS A 383 -16.30 3.93 -23.17
CA LYS A 383 -16.35 5.38 -23.48
C LYS A 383 -17.35 6.18 -22.63
N ALA A 384 -17.89 5.60 -21.56
CA ALA A 384 -18.83 6.29 -20.69
C ALA A 384 -18.08 7.40 -19.95
N MET A 385 -18.57 8.64 -20.02
CA MET A 385 -18.05 9.73 -19.20
C MET A 385 -18.25 9.37 -17.73
N HIS A 386 -17.30 9.76 -16.86
CA HIS A 386 -17.36 9.53 -15.42
C HIS A 386 -18.57 10.26 -14.81
N GLU A 387 -19.72 9.59 -14.82
CA GLU A 387 -20.94 10.08 -14.19
C GLU A 387 -20.89 9.77 -12.69
N ILE A 388 -21.03 10.82 -11.88
CA ILE A 388 -21.23 10.68 -10.44
C ILE A 388 -22.56 9.96 -10.22
N HIS A 389 -22.51 8.81 -9.55
CA HIS A 389 -23.68 7.99 -9.28
C HIS A 389 -23.78 7.64 -7.80
N LEU A 390 -24.93 7.12 -7.39
CA LEU A 390 -25.11 6.60 -6.04
C LEU A 390 -24.30 5.32 -5.87
N ALA A 391 -23.41 5.30 -4.89
CA ALA A 391 -22.68 4.07 -4.57
C ALA A 391 -23.69 2.98 -4.18
N GLN A 392 -23.44 1.75 -4.62
CA GLN A 392 -24.31 0.60 -4.36
C GLN A 392 -24.15 0.17 -2.89
N HIS A 393 -24.85 0.84 -1.99
CA HIS A 393 -24.89 0.49 -0.57
C HIS A 393 -26.25 0.89 0.04
N PRO A 394 -26.69 0.21 1.11
CA PRO A 394 -28.03 0.42 1.69
C PRO A 394 -28.20 1.77 2.41
N GLY A 395 -27.16 2.61 2.46
CA GLY A 395 -27.08 3.81 3.29
C GLY A 395 -26.72 3.53 4.75
N TYR A 396 -26.32 4.59 5.47
CA TYR A 396 -25.95 4.55 6.89
C TYR A 396 -26.93 5.34 7.74
N ASP A 397 -27.51 4.72 8.76
CA ASP A 397 -28.44 5.39 9.66
C ASP A 397 -27.74 6.41 10.56
N LEU A 398 -28.23 7.64 10.57
CA LEU A 398 -27.70 8.72 11.40
C LEU A 398 -28.38 8.73 12.77
N ARG A 399 -27.65 8.31 13.82
CA ARG A 399 -28.15 8.27 15.20
C ARG A 399 -28.20 9.64 15.88
N ASN A 400 -27.24 10.52 15.59
CA ASN A 400 -27.16 11.88 16.15
C ASN A 400 -27.22 12.91 15.01
N HIS A 401 -28.39 13.02 14.40
CA HIS A 401 -28.59 13.89 13.25
C HIS A 401 -28.46 15.38 13.62
N GLY A 402 -28.77 15.79 14.86
CA GLY A 402 -28.64 17.19 15.31
C GLY A 402 -27.21 17.70 15.20
N ALA A 403 -26.28 17.06 15.92
CA ALA A 403 -24.85 17.44 15.86
C ALA A 403 -24.27 17.27 14.45
N PHE A 404 -24.79 16.30 13.67
CA PHE A 404 -24.39 16.13 12.28
C PHE A 404 -24.81 17.32 11.41
N PHE A 405 -26.05 17.79 11.52
CA PHE A 405 -26.55 18.93 10.75
C PHE A 405 -25.98 20.26 11.20
N ASP A 406 -25.64 20.42 12.49
CA ASP A 406 -24.92 21.61 12.94
C ASP A 406 -23.54 21.71 12.27
N LYS A 407 -22.85 20.57 12.10
CA LYS A 407 -21.52 20.52 11.48
C LYS A 407 -21.56 20.56 9.94
N PHE A 408 -22.48 19.81 9.33
CA PHE A 408 -22.51 19.55 7.89
C PHE A 408 -23.72 20.15 7.16
N GLY A 409 -24.63 20.82 7.86
CA GLY A 409 -25.88 21.36 7.28
C GLY A 409 -25.65 22.23 6.04
N PRO A 410 -24.75 23.24 6.09
CA PRO A 410 -24.44 24.05 4.90
C PRO A 410 -23.88 23.25 3.72
N TYR A 411 -23.03 22.26 3.99
CA TYR A 411 -22.51 21.34 2.96
C TYR A 411 -23.63 20.49 2.35
N LEU A 412 -24.50 19.91 3.19
CA LEU A 412 -25.61 19.09 2.73
C LEU A 412 -26.61 19.91 1.93
N LEU A 413 -26.90 21.15 2.34
CA LEU A 413 -27.80 22.03 1.59
C LEU A 413 -27.23 22.31 0.19
N MET A 414 -25.92 22.55 0.11
CA MET A 414 -25.23 22.67 -1.17
C MET A 414 -25.35 21.39 -2.01
N MET A 415 -25.14 20.22 -1.40
CA MET A 415 -25.30 18.92 -2.07
C MET A 415 -26.74 18.71 -2.56
N MET A 416 -27.75 19.07 -1.76
CA MET A 416 -29.16 18.99 -2.17
C MET A 416 -29.43 19.83 -3.42
N TYR A 417 -28.91 21.06 -3.47
CA TYR A 417 -29.07 21.91 -4.65
C TYR A 417 -28.28 21.41 -5.86
N MET A 418 -27.05 20.93 -5.66
CA MET A 418 -26.26 20.33 -6.72
C MET A 418 -26.99 19.15 -7.34
N VAL A 419 -27.58 18.28 -6.52
CA VAL A 419 -28.25 17.11 -7.05
C VAL A 419 -29.63 17.49 -7.61
N LYS A 420 -30.33 18.47 -7.03
CA LYS A 420 -31.62 18.97 -7.55
C LYS A 420 -31.50 19.62 -8.93
N TYR A 421 -30.53 20.51 -9.12
CA TYR A 421 -30.40 21.33 -10.32
C TYR A 421 -29.30 20.86 -11.28
N GLY A 422 -28.51 19.87 -10.89
CA GLY A 422 -27.28 19.49 -11.55
C GLY A 422 -26.14 20.47 -11.24
N ALA A 423 -24.90 20.02 -11.45
CA ALA A 423 -23.70 20.82 -11.26
C ALA A 423 -22.56 20.34 -12.17
N MET A 424 -21.61 21.23 -12.48
CA MET A 424 -20.41 20.87 -13.24
C MET A 424 -19.18 21.44 -12.53
N SER A 425 -18.21 20.59 -12.22
CA SER A 425 -16.94 20.98 -11.59
C SER A 425 -15.80 20.08 -12.04
N ALA A 426 -14.65 20.68 -12.35
CA ALA A 426 -13.44 19.97 -12.78
C ALA A 426 -13.70 18.96 -13.93
N GLY A 427 -14.50 19.35 -14.92
CA GLY A 427 -14.87 18.49 -16.05
C GLY A 427 -15.84 17.35 -15.72
N ARG A 428 -16.27 17.21 -14.46
CA ARG A 428 -17.26 16.22 -14.02
C ARG A 428 -18.64 16.85 -13.94
N PHE A 429 -19.61 16.18 -14.55
CA PHE A 429 -21.01 16.58 -14.55
C PHE A 429 -21.79 15.74 -13.53
N VAL A 430 -22.48 16.42 -12.62
CA VAL A 430 -23.51 15.85 -11.76
C VAL A 430 -24.85 16.16 -12.44
N PRO A 431 -25.51 15.16 -13.06
CA PRO A 431 -26.83 15.40 -13.62
C PRO A 431 -27.83 15.76 -12.51
N PRO A 432 -28.90 16.52 -12.85
CA PRO A 432 -30.05 16.66 -11.96
C PRO A 432 -30.57 15.28 -11.55
N LEU A 433 -31.15 15.18 -10.35
CA LEU A 433 -31.57 13.90 -9.78
C LEU A 433 -32.71 13.24 -10.57
N SER A 434 -33.50 14.05 -11.29
CA SER A 434 -34.46 13.55 -12.28
C SER A 434 -33.81 12.67 -13.35
N ASP A 435 -32.55 12.96 -13.66
CA ASP A 435 -31.80 12.38 -14.78
C ASP A 435 -30.79 11.33 -14.29
N LEU A 436 -30.53 11.25 -12.98
CA LEU A 436 -29.60 10.28 -12.40
C LEU A 436 -30.09 8.85 -12.70
N LYS A 437 -29.22 8.06 -13.34
CA LYS A 437 -29.41 6.62 -13.50
C LYS A 437 -29.07 5.96 -12.18
N ILE A 438 -30.10 5.64 -11.41
CA ILE A 438 -29.96 4.83 -10.19
C ILE A 438 -29.92 3.37 -10.67
N ASP A 439 -28.71 2.83 -10.81
CA ASP A 439 -28.46 1.44 -11.23
C ASP A 439 -28.47 0.46 -10.05
N VAL A 440 -29.18 0.84 -8.99
CA VAL A 440 -29.27 0.04 -7.76
C VAL A 440 -30.52 -0.81 -7.86
N ASP A 441 -30.37 -2.10 -7.57
CA ASP A 441 -31.49 -3.01 -7.37
C ASP A 441 -32.51 -2.35 -6.44
N GLN A 442 -33.72 -2.12 -6.95
CA GLN A 442 -34.77 -1.37 -6.27
C GLN A 442 -35.11 -1.95 -4.88
N GLU A 443 -34.74 -3.20 -4.63
CA GLU A 443 -34.92 -3.86 -3.33
C GLU A 443 -34.00 -3.32 -2.23
N GLN A 444 -32.85 -2.73 -2.57
CA GLN A 444 -31.90 -2.20 -1.59
C GLN A 444 -32.20 -0.75 -1.19
N LEU A 445 -32.86 0.02 -2.06
CA LEU A 445 -33.28 1.38 -1.76
C LEU A 445 -34.71 1.36 -1.23
N HIS A 446 -34.91 1.77 0.03
CA HIS A 446 -36.24 1.87 0.64
C HIS A 446 -37.12 3.01 0.07
N PHE A 447 -36.80 3.54 -1.11
CA PHE A 447 -37.57 4.58 -1.77
C PHE A 447 -37.62 4.31 -3.28
N HIS A 448 -38.75 4.63 -3.91
CA HIS A 448 -38.84 4.52 -5.36
C HIS A 448 -38.12 5.68 -6.03
N LYS A 449 -37.57 5.45 -7.23
CA LYS A 449 -36.93 6.49 -8.05
C LYS A 449 -37.80 7.74 -8.24
N LYS A 450 -39.13 7.58 -8.32
CA LYS A 450 -40.09 8.69 -8.44
C LYS A 450 -40.17 9.58 -7.19
N ASP A 451 -39.79 9.07 -6.03
CA ASP A 451 -39.94 9.78 -4.75
C ASP A 451 -38.69 10.60 -4.40
N ILE A 452 -37.55 10.34 -5.05
CA ILE A 452 -36.29 10.97 -4.67
C ILE A 452 -36.30 12.49 -4.83
N GLY A 453 -36.95 13.02 -5.87
CA GLY A 453 -37.07 14.46 -6.08
C GLY A 453 -37.80 15.13 -4.90
N ARG A 454 -38.90 14.51 -4.47
CA ARG A 454 -39.63 14.94 -3.27
C ARG A 454 -38.78 14.84 -2.01
N LEU A 455 -38.03 13.74 -1.82
CA LEU A 455 -37.15 13.59 -0.64
C LEU A 455 -36.04 14.66 -0.61
N VAL A 456 -35.50 15.05 -1.77
CA VAL A 456 -34.53 16.16 -1.87
C VAL A 456 -35.19 17.49 -1.53
N ASP A 457 -36.40 17.74 -2.03
CA ASP A 457 -37.15 18.96 -1.71
C ASP A 457 -37.49 19.07 -0.22
N ASP A 458 -37.95 17.97 0.36
CA ASP A 458 -38.24 17.82 1.78
C ASP A 458 -36.95 18.07 2.60
N MET A 459 -35.84 17.43 2.23
CA MET A 459 -34.56 17.61 2.91
C MET A 459 -34.01 19.04 2.77
N THR A 460 -34.15 19.66 1.59
CA THR A 460 -33.75 21.05 1.34
C THR A 460 -34.52 21.98 2.27
N THR A 461 -35.83 21.82 2.34
CA THR A 461 -36.72 22.62 3.20
C THR A 461 -36.34 22.47 4.68
N TYR A 462 -36.07 21.24 5.11
CA TYR A 462 -35.64 20.94 6.48
C TYR A 462 -34.30 21.59 6.83
N LEU A 463 -33.30 21.49 5.96
CA LEU A 463 -31.97 22.10 6.17
C LEU A 463 -32.04 23.63 6.18
N GLU A 464 -32.83 24.23 5.28
CA GLU A 464 -33.09 25.68 5.29
C GLU A 464 -33.71 26.11 6.63
N GLY A 465 -34.64 25.34 7.17
CA GLY A 465 -35.27 25.59 8.46
C GLY A 465 -34.26 25.60 9.62
N ILE A 466 -33.40 24.58 9.70
CA ILE A 466 -32.35 24.51 10.73
C ILE A 466 -31.38 25.68 10.62
N ILE A 467 -30.89 25.96 9.41
CA ILE A 467 -29.89 27.00 9.17
C ILE A 467 -30.47 28.39 9.51
N ARG A 468 -31.76 28.64 9.27
CA ARG A 468 -32.41 29.89 9.66
C ARG A 468 -32.59 30.08 11.15
N VAL A 469 -32.73 29.00 11.94
CA VAL A 469 -32.87 29.09 13.39
C VAL A 469 -31.52 29.33 14.07
N ASN A 470 -30.43 28.85 13.47
CA ASN A 470 -29.08 28.93 14.01
C ASN A 470 -28.32 30.23 13.63
N ASN A 471 -28.86 31.04 12.72
CA ASN A 471 -28.35 32.37 12.36
C ASN A 471 -29.30 33.45 12.88
#